data_AF-A0A2W0ARB9-F1
#
_entry.id   AF-A0A2W0ARB9-F1
#
_cell.length_a   1.000
_cell.length_b   1.000
_cell.length_c   1.000
_cell.angle_alpha   90.00
_cell.angle_beta   90.00
_cell.angle_gamma   90.00
#
_symmetry.space_group_name_H-M   'P 1'
#
loop_
_entity.id
_entity.type
_entity.pdbx_description
1 polymer ?
#
loop_
_entity_poly.entity_id
_entity_poly.type
_entity_poly.pdbx_seq_one_letter_code
_entity_poly.pdbx_strand_id
1 'polypeptide(L)'
;YEVPDVGPAGKGKAIANLISLQPGETVRAILNVRDLEEEGKHVFFATRKGTVKKTPLKDFSNVMSRGIIAIGIDKDDELVAARVTDGNRIVFLASHDGMAIRFEEADVRPMGRPAYGVRGMHLEGKDYIVGMALTDPAGAKKAADGKEVAEGEAKPAPSLILSVTENGYGKRTDAEEYRLISRGGKGVINVKTTERNGKVVAIMQVEEDSECMLISQYGKIIRLPNSQIRETGRNAQGVRLLHLDPGDRVAAAVVIPPEEKNENDGLLQ
;
A
#
# COMPACT_ATOMS: atom_id res chain seq x y z
N TYR A 1 -17.05 -2.70 19.72
CA TYR A 1 -18.12 -3.69 19.92
C TYR A 1 -19.16 -3.74 18.78
N GLU A 2 -18.92 -3.09 17.62
CA GLU A 2 -19.88 -3.06 16.50
C GLU A 2 -19.64 -4.16 15.45
N VAL A 3 -18.42 -4.70 15.40
CA VAL A 3 -18.07 -5.87 14.58
C VAL A 3 -18.56 -7.12 15.30
N PRO A 4 -19.32 -8.01 14.63
CA PRO A 4 -19.85 -9.21 15.27
C PRO A 4 -18.71 -10.15 15.66
N ASP A 5 -18.77 -10.64 16.89
CA ASP A 5 -17.88 -11.70 17.36
C ASP A 5 -18.40 -13.04 16.83
N VAL A 6 -17.64 -13.64 15.91
CA VAL A 6 -17.98 -14.91 15.26
C VAL A 6 -16.73 -15.78 15.23
N GLY A 7 -16.90 -17.09 15.43
CA GLY A 7 -15.79 -18.03 15.31
C GLY A 7 -15.21 -18.08 13.88
N PRO A 8 -14.05 -18.72 13.67
CA PRO A 8 -13.33 -18.72 12.39
C PRO A 8 -14.11 -19.21 11.17
N ALA A 9 -15.10 -20.10 11.38
CA ALA A 9 -15.98 -20.60 10.31
C ALA A 9 -17.19 -19.66 10.02
N GLY A 10 -17.41 -18.66 10.86
CA GLY A 10 -18.50 -17.71 10.74
C GLY A 10 -18.21 -16.65 9.68
N LYS A 11 -19.17 -16.37 8.79
CA LYS A 11 -19.02 -15.40 7.69
C LYS A 11 -19.03 -13.93 8.13
N GLY A 12 -19.25 -13.65 9.42
CA GLY A 12 -19.40 -12.29 9.95
C GLY A 12 -20.61 -11.54 9.38
N LYS A 13 -20.51 -10.21 9.35
CA LYS A 13 -21.48 -9.32 8.70
C LYS A 13 -20.79 -8.59 7.54
N ALA A 14 -21.54 -8.33 6.47
CA ALA A 14 -21.07 -7.51 5.38
C ALA A 14 -20.71 -6.10 5.88
N ILE A 15 -19.55 -5.58 5.48
CA ILE A 15 -19.07 -4.25 5.92
C ILE A 15 -20.06 -3.14 5.54
N ALA A 16 -20.73 -3.25 4.40
CA ALA A 16 -21.77 -2.31 3.96
C ALA A 16 -22.97 -2.22 4.92
N ASN A 17 -23.16 -3.21 5.81
CA ASN A 17 -24.20 -3.19 6.83
C ASN A 17 -23.70 -2.59 8.17
N LEU A 18 -22.39 -2.41 8.31
CA LEU A 18 -21.75 -1.83 9.50
C LEU A 18 -21.48 -0.33 9.32
N ILE A 19 -21.40 0.15 8.08
CA ILE A 19 -21.16 1.55 7.75
C ILE A 19 -22.21 2.07 6.76
N SER A 20 -22.57 3.34 6.90
CA SER A 20 -23.59 3.98 6.07
C SER A 20 -23.02 4.46 4.72
N LEU A 21 -22.74 3.52 3.81
CA LEU A 21 -22.26 3.82 2.46
C LEU A 21 -23.38 4.40 1.58
N GLN A 22 -23.05 5.42 0.78
CA GLN A 22 -23.95 5.93 -0.26
C GLN A 22 -23.95 5.02 -1.50
N PRO A 23 -24.99 5.07 -2.35
CA PRO A 23 -25.02 4.31 -3.60
C PRO A 23 -23.79 4.60 -4.47
N GLY A 24 -23.05 3.54 -4.82
CA GLY A 24 -21.82 3.63 -5.63
C GLY A 24 -20.54 3.82 -4.82
N GLU A 25 -20.60 4.01 -3.50
CA GLU A 25 -19.42 4.04 -2.65
C GLU A 25 -18.90 2.63 -2.36
N THR A 26 -17.58 2.49 -2.36
CA THR A 26 -16.88 1.26 -1.99
C THR A 26 -15.83 1.56 -0.94
N VAL A 27 -15.60 0.62 -0.02
CA VAL A 27 -14.51 0.74 0.95
C VAL A 27 -13.16 0.68 0.22
N ARG A 28 -12.29 1.66 0.46
CA ARG A 28 -10.95 1.74 -0.16
C ARG A 28 -9.81 1.46 0.81
N ALA A 29 -9.99 1.78 2.09
CA ALA A 29 -8.99 1.51 3.12
C ALA A 29 -9.67 1.34 4.47
N ILE A 30 -9.08 0.50 5.32
CA ILE A 30 -9.42 0.36 6.74
C ILE A 30 -8.13 0.67 7.50
N LEU A 31 -8.21 1.59 8.46
CA LEU A 31 -7.07 2.05 9.24
C LEU A 31 -7.31 1.73 10.71
N ASN A 32 -6.48 0.86 11.26
CA ASN A 32 -6.56 0.50 12.66
C ASN A 32 -5.82 1.55 13.48
N VAL A 33 -6.54 2.22 14.38
CA VAL A 33 -6.03 3.30 15.23
C VAL A 33 -6.52 3.05 16.65
N ARG A 34 -5.61 3.07 17.63
CA ARG A 34 -5.95 2.89 19.05
C ARG A 34 -6.50 4.18 19.66
N ASP A 35 -5.86 5.30 19.36
CA ASP A 35 -6.22 6.63 19.84
C ASP A 35 -6.18 7.62 18.67
N LEU A 36 -7.30 8.29 18.42
CA LEU A 36 -7.41 9.28 17.35
C LEU A 36 -6.81 10.62 17.75
N GLU A 37 -6.55 10.86 19.03
CA GLU A 37 -6.00 12.12 19.55
C GLU A 37 -4.47 12.12 19.62
N GLU A 38 -3.81 11.02 19.22
CA GLU A 38 -2.35 10.90 19.23
C GLU A 38 -1.68 12.02 18.41
N GLU A 39 -0.84 12.81 19.08
CA GLU A 39 -0.12 13.92 18.45
C GLU A 39 0.94 13.45 17.46
N GLY A 40 1.24 14.27 16.44
CA GLY A 40 2.23 13.94 15.42
C GLY A 40 1.78 12.87 14.41
N LYS A 41 0.64 12.20 14.63
CA LYS A 41 0.08 11.25 13.66
C LYS A 41 -0.76 11.94 12.60
N HIS A 42 -0.76 11.34 11.42
CA HIS A 42 -1.50 11.82 10.26
C HIS A 42 -2.12 10.66 9.51
N VAL A 43 -3.20 10.93 8.78
CA VAL A 43 -3.67 10.08 7.68
C VAL A 43 -3.12 10.67 6.38
N PHE A 44 -2.34 9.85 5.67
CA PHE A 44 -1.82 10.16 4.35
C PHE A 44 -2.67 9.48 3.28
N PHE A 45 -3.05 10.24 2.26
CA PHE A 45 -3.93 9.81 1.18
C PHE A 45 -3.19 9.86 -0.16
N ALA A 46 -3.52 8.93 -1.05
CA ALA A 46 -3.13 8.96 -2.46
C ALA A 46 -4.33 8.62 -3.34
N THR A 47 -4.50 9.41 -4.39
CA THR A 47 -5.58 9.29 -5.38
C THR A 47 -5.06 8.69 -6.67
N ARG A 48 -5.99 8.24 -7.52
CA ARG A 48 -5.69 7.62 -8.81
C ARG A 48 -4.99 8.59 -9.76
N LYS A 49 -5.32 9.88 -9.73
CA LYS A 49 -4.66 10.92 -10.54
C LYS A 49 -3.36 11.47 -9.96
N GLY A 50 -2.82 10.85 -8.90
CA GLY A 50 -1.53 11.25 -8.34
C GLY A 50 -1.58 12.47 -7.42
N THR A 51 -2.77 12.88 -6.97
CA THR A 51 -2.93 13.82 -5.85
C THR A 51 -2.68 13.08 -4.55
N VAL A 52 -1.93 13.71 -3.64
CA VAL A 52 -1.67 13.23 -2.28
C VAL A 52 -2.08 14.27 -1.26
N LYS A 53 -2.40 13.82 -0.06
CA LYS A 53 -2.78 14.73 1.03
C LYS A 53 -2.39 14.14 2.38
N LYS A 54 -2.03 15.01 3.31
CA LYS A 54 -1.81 14.66 4.71
C LYS A 54 -2.77 15.43 5.60
N THR A 55 -3.47 14.74 6.49
CA THR A 55 -4.39 15.35 7.46
C THR A 55 -4.05 14.86 8.88
N PRO A 56 -3.97 15.74 9.89
CA PRO A 56 -3.74 15.32 11.27
C PRO A 56 -4.77 14.27 11.72
N LEU A 57 -4.32 13.25 12.47
CA LEU A 57 -5.17 12.14 12.90
C LEU A 57 -6.33 12.64 13.78
N LYS A 58 -6.06 13.61 14.66
CA LYS A 58 -7.06 14.25 15.53
C LYS A 58 -8.23 14.90 14.81
N ASP A 59 -8.09 15.25 13.53
CA ASP A 59 -9.21 15.81 12.75
C ASP A 59 -10.30 14.74 12.49
N PHE A 60 -10.02 13.47 12.77
CA PHE A 60 -10.94 12.34 12.64
C PHE A 60 -11.54 11.87 13.98
N SER A 61 -11.29 12.55 15.12
CA SER A 61 -11.82 12.13 16.43
C SER A 61 -13.35 12.22 16.53
N ASN A 62 -13.96 13.18 15.84
CA ASN A 62 -15.40 13.44 15.88
C ASN A 62 -16.11 12.94 14.61
N VAL A 63 -16.41 11.64 14.56
CA VAL A 63 -17.11 10.99 13.43
C VAL A 63 -18.62 11.02 13.65
N MET A 64 -19.36 11.45 12.63
CA MET A 64 -20.82 11.35 12.58
C MET A 64 -21.24 9.98 12.05
N SER A 65 -22.44 9.51 12.41
CA SER A 65 -23.02 8.25 11.91
C SER A 65 -23.15 8.19 10.38
N ARG A 66 -23.35 9.35 9.72
CA ARG A 66 -23.39 9.49 8.26
C ARG A 66 -22.01 9.48 7.58
N GLY A 67 -20.93 9.33 8.35
CA GLY A 67 -19.58 9.54 7.89
C GLY A 67 -19.16 11.01 7.86
N ILE A 68 -17.89 11.23 7.56
CA ILE A 68 -17.26 12.55 7.48
C ILE A 68 -16.42 12.63 6.20
N ILE A 69 -16.28 13.83 5.63
CA ILE A 69 -15.35 14.06 4.52
C ILE A 69 -13.94 13.80 5.05
N ALA A 70 -13.16 12.99 4.32
CA ALA A 70 -11.76 12.72 4.62
C ALA A 70 -10.82 13.48 3.68
N ILE A 71 -11.22 13.66 2.42
CA ILE A 71 -10.46 14.31 1.35
C ILE A 71 -11.44 14.84 0.28
N GLY A 72 -11.15 16.02 -0.28
CA GLY A 72 -11.81 16.47 -1.51
C GLY A 72 -11.25 15.69 -2.71
N ILE A 73 -12.10 15.08 -3.52
CA ILE A 73 -11.71 14.32 -4.70
C ILE A 73 -12.51 14.85 -5.89
N ASP A 74 -11.85 15.03 -7.03
CA ASP A 74 -12.50 15.41 -8.28
C ASP A 74 -13.44 14.31 -8.76
N LYS A 75 -14.48 14.65 -9.54
CA LYS A 75 -15.53 13.70 -9.95
C LYS A 75 -15.01 12.49 -10.75
N ASP A 76 -13.87 12.64 -11.40
CA ASP A 76 -13.23 11.64 -12.26
C ASP A 76 -11.92 11.10 -11.65
N ASP A 77 -11.74 11.28 -10.34
CA ASP A 77 -10.66 10.73 -9.55
C ASP A 77 -11.22 9.82 -8.45
N GLU A 78 -10.37 8.99 -7.86
CA GLU A 78 -10.76 8.08 -6.79
C GLU A 78 -9.62 7.87 -5.79
N LEU A 79 -9.97 7.50 -4.57
CA LEU A 79 -9.00 7.15 -3.55
C LEU A 79 -8.38 5.77 -3.86
N VAL A 80 -7.06 5.71 -3.94
CA VAL A 80 -6.30 4.47 -4.15
C VAL A 80 -5.81 3.92 -2.81
N ALA A 81 -5.28 4.77 -1.94
CA ALA A 81 -4.75 4.34 -0.66
C ALA A 81 -4.88 5.42 0.41
N ALA A 82 -5.08 4.97 1.65
CA ALA A 82 -4.89 5.76 2.85
C ALA A 82 -4.00 4.98 3.82
N ARG A 83 -3.14 5.65 4.59
CA ARG A 83 -2.27 5.06 5.61
C ARG A 83 -2.07 6.02 6.78
N VAL A 84 -1.92 5.47 7.98
CA VAL A 84 -1.52 6.25 9.16
C VAL A 84 0.00 6.40 9.15
N THR A 85 0.48 7.57 9.53
CA THR A 85 1.90 7.92 9.51
C THR A 85 2.25 8.87 10.66
N ASP A 86 3.55 9.01 10.96
CA ASP A 86 4.14 9.87 11.97
C ASP A 86 4.71 11.20 11.42
N GLY A 87 4.52 11.48 10.12
CA GLY A 87 5.05 12.71 9.51
C GLY A 87 6.40 12.55 8.83
N ASN A 88 7.13 11.46 9.13
CA ASN A 88 8.54 11.28 8.78
C ASN A 88 8.77 10.11 7.81
N ARG A 89 7.72 9.60 7.17
CA ARG A 89 7.86 8.47 6.24
C ARG A 89 8.37 8.92 4.89
N ILE A 90 8.85 7.95 4.13
CA ILE A 90 9.10 8.11 2.71
C ILE A 90 7.90 7.55 1.95
N VAL A 91 7.30 8.40 1.12
CA VAL A 91 6.14 8.05 0.30
C VAL A 91 6.64 7.45 -1.00
N PHE A 92 6.17 6.24 -1.30
CA PHE A 92 6.37 5.57 -2.57
C PHE A 92 5.04 5.46 -3.31
N LEU A 93 4.96 5.98 -4.53
CA LEU A 93 3.81 5.82 -5.41
C LEU A 93 4.26 5.11 -6.68
N ALA A 94 3.46 4.19 -7.19
CA ALA A 94 3.67 3.59 -8.50
C ALA A 94 2.46 3.77 -9.40
N SER A 95 2.74 3.86 -10.70
CA SER A 95 1.75 4.02 -11.74
C SER A 95 1.57 2.75 -12.57
N HIS A 96 0.45 2.70 -13.26
CA HIS A 96 0.04 1.60 -14.14
C HIS A 96 1.02 1.39 -15.30
N ASP A 97 1.60 2.46 -15.84
CA ASP A 97 2.61 2.39 -16.90
C ASP A 97 4.01 2.01 -16.40
N GLY A 98 4.15 1.65 -15.12
CA GLY A 98 5.38 1.10 -14.56
C GLY A 98 6.40 2.16 -14.14
N MET A 99 5.94 3.37 -13.83
CA MET A 99 6.75 4.41 -13.21
C MET A 99 6.54 4.38 -11.68
N ALA A 100 7.52 4.87 -10.93
CA ALA A 100 7.37 5.11 -9.50
C ALA A 100 8.14 6.34 -9.04
N ILE A 101 7.62 7.01 -8.03
CA ILE A 101 8.26 8.14 -7.36
C ILE A 101 8.44 7.85 -5.87
N ARG A 102 9.55 8.34 -5.32
CA ARG A 102 9.90 8.26 -3.91
C ARG A 102 10.24 9.66 -3.40
N PHE A 103 9.50 10.16 -2.42
CA PHE A 103 9.67 11.52 -1.86
C PHE A 103 9.38 11.54 -0.36
N GLU A 104 9.86 12.56 0.35
CA GLU A 104 9.64 12.69 1.79
C GLU A 104 8.22 13.14 2.11
N GLU A 105 7.58 12.52 3.09
CA GLU A 105 6.25 12.94 3.55
C GLU A 105 6.24 14.40 4.06
N ALA A 106 7.38 14.88 4.56
CA ALA A 106 7.59 16.27 4.97
C ALA A 106 7.32 17.28 3.83
N ASP A 107 7.50 16.89 2.56
CA ASP A 107 7.19 17.73 1.39
C ASP A 107 5.69 18.03 1.25
N VAL A 108 4.84 17.29 1.97
CA VAL A 108 3.39 17.46 2.00
C VAL A 108 2.99 18.08 3.33
N ARG A 109 2.66 19.36 3.30
CA ARG A 109 2.12 20.06 4.48
C ARG A 109 0.81 19.43 4.97
N PRO A 110 0.53 19.45 6.29
CA PRO A 110 -0.77 19.06 6.80
C PRO A 110 -1.87 19.99 6.29
N MET A 111 -3.04 19.42 6.03
CA MET A 111 -4.22 20.11 5.52
C MET A 111 -5.48 19.56 6.18
N GLY A 112 -6.51 20.39 6.30
CA GLY A 112 -7.81 19.97 6.82
C GLY A 112 -8.51 18.95 5.92
N ARG A 113 -9.50 18.27 6.48
CA ARG A 113 -10.29 17.21 5.81
C ARG A 113 -10.88 17.60 4.44
N PRO A 114 -11.51 18.79 4.26
CA PRO A 114 -12.15 19.13 2.98
C PRO A 114 -11.17 19.47 1.85
N ALA A 115 -9.88 19.65 2.15
CA ALA A 115 -8.89 19.99 1.14
C ALA A 115 -8.68 18.85 0.14
N TYR A 116 -8.36 19.21 -1.10
CA TYR A 116 -8.08 18.27 -2.20
C TYR A 116 -6.69 17.63 -2.09
N GLY A 117 -5.68 18.44 -1.72
CA GLY A 117 -4.31 17.98 -1.58
C GLY A 117 -3.36 18.66 -2.55
N VAL A 118 -2.23 18.03 -2.80
CA VAL A 118 -1.17 18.53 -3.68
C VAL A 118 -0.72 17.41 -4.61
N ARG A 119 -0.06 17.76 -5.72
CA ARG A 119 0.48 16.74 -6.63
C ARG A 119 1.60 15.94 -5.95
N GLY A 120 1.44 14.63 -5.93
CA GLY A 120 2.42 13.64 -5.45
C GLY A 120 3.27 13.06 -6.59
N MET A 121 2.66 12.76 -7.73
CA MET A 121 3.35 12.27 -8.94
C MET A 121 2.79 12.97 -10.18
N HIS A 122 3.65 13.30 -11.14
CA HIS A 122 3.21 13.70 -12.47
C HIS A 122 3.01 12.46 -13.34
N LEU A 123 1.78 12.28 -13.82
CA LEU A 123 1.38 11.17 -14.68
C LEU A 123 1.29 11.65 -16.13
N GLU A 124 1.75 10.84 -17.07
CA GLU A 124 1.70 11.15 -18.49
C GLU A 124 0.48 10.50 -19.16
N GLY A 125 -0.17 11.22 -20.08
CA GLY A 125 -1.25 10.68 -20.88
C GLY A 125 -2.43 10.15 -20.03
N LYS A 126 -2.67 8.83 -20.12
CA LYS A 126 -3.75 8.12 -19.41
C LYS A 126 -3.25 7.28 -18.23
N ASP A 127 -2.01 7.48 -17.81
CA ASP A 127 -1.43 6.77 -16.69
C ASP A 127 -2.12 7.15 -15.37
N TYR A 128 -2.03 6.28 -14.38
CA TYR A 128 -2.69 6.44 -13.09
C TYR A 128 -1.97 5.67 -11.98
N ILE A 129 -2.14 6.10 -10.73
CA ILE A 129 -1.56 5.45 -9.56
C ILE A 129 -2.27 4.12 -9.29
N VAL A 130 -1.48 3.06 -9.10
CA VAL A 130 -1.96 1.70 -8.77
C VAL A 130 -1.72 1.32 -7.31
N GLY A 131 -0.88 2.06 -6.59
CA GLY A 131 -0.67 1.82 -5.17
C GLY A 131 0.29 2.81 -4.52
N MET A 132 0.30 2.75 -3.20
CA MET A 132 1.16 3.53 -2.32
C MET A 132 1.79 2.62 -1.27
N ALA A 133 3.07 2.84 -0.97
CA ALA A 133 3.77 2.27 0.16
C ALA A 133 4.42 3.40 0.98
N LEU A 134 4.58 3.17 2.28
CA LEU A 134 5.27 4.09 3.20
C LEU A 134 6.47 3.35 3.78
N THR A 135 7.68 3.77 3.43
CA THR A 135 8.90 3.16 3.98
C THR A 135 9.51 4.08 5.02
N ASP A 136 10.39 3.53 5.85
CA ASP A 136 11.23 4.35 6.72
C ASP A 136 12.23 5.19 5.88
N PRO A 137 12.68 6.34 6.40
CA PRO A 137 13.85 7.05 5.88
C PRO A 137 15.08 6.14 5.84
N ALA A 138 15.99 6.44 4.93
CA ALA A 138 17.27 5.72 4.87
C ALA A 138 18.00 5.87 6.21
N GLY A 139 18.46 4.75 6.78
CA GLY A 139 19.17 4.72 8.07
C GLY A 139 18.27 4.61 9.32
N ALA A 140 16.96 4.87 9.24
CA ALA A 140 16.04 4.77 10.38
C ALA A 140 15.50 3.34 10.63
N LYS A 141 16.18 2.32 10.09
CA LYS A 141 15.61 0.98 9.97
C LYS A 141 15.59 0.25 11.32
N LYS A 142 14.46 -0.39 11.60
CA LYS A 142 14.27 -1.30 12.74
C LYS A 142 14.68 -2.72 12.34
N ALA A 143 15.22 -3.50 13.27
CA ALA A 143 15.40 -4.92 13.11
C ALA A 143 14.03 -5.62 12.95
N ALA A 144 14.04 -6.86 12.44
CA ALA A 144 12.82 -7.65 12.21
C ALA A 144 11.97 -7.86 13.49
N ASP A 145 12.55 -7.63 14.68
CA ASP A 145 11.90 -7.65 15.99
C ASP A 145 11.44 -6.25 16.48
N GLY A 146 11.43 -5.24 15.61
CA GLY A 146 10.89 -3.90 15.90
C GLY A 146 11.80 -2.98 16.72
N LYS A 147 13.02 -3.40 17.04
CA LYS A 147 14.03 -2.58 17.75
C LYS A 147 14.84 -1.73 16.79
N GLU A 148 15.21 -0.52 17.19
CA GLU A 148 16.15 0.29 16.40
C GLU A 148 17.48 -0.45 16.28
N VAL A 149 17.99 -0.58 15.04
CA VAL A 149 19.32 -1.16 14.83
C VAL A 149 20.33 -0.10 15.24
N ALA A 150 21.08 -0.36 16.31
CA ALA A 150 22.17 0.53 16.72
C ALA A 150 23.19 0.68 15.58
N GLU A 151 23.73 1.89 15.40
CA GLU A 151 24.79 2.16 14.44
C GLU A 151 25.97 1.19 14.66
N GLY A 152 26.15 0.22 13.76
CA GLY A 152 27.28 -0.72 13.78
C GLY A 152 26.92 -2.21 13.73
N GLU A 153 25.65 -2.60 13.87
CA GLU A 153 25.22 -4.00 13.73
C GLU A 153 24.48 -4.27 12.40
N ALA A 154 24.31 -5.56 12.09
CA ALA A 154 23.94 -6.13 10.79
C ALA A 154 23.05 -5.25 9.90
N LYS A 155 23.41 -5.18 8.60
CA LYS A 155 22.67 -4.43 7.56
C LYS A 155 21.17 -4.59 7.78
N PRO A 156 20.43 -3.52 8.10
CA PRO A 156 19.02 -3.64 8.38
C PRO A 156 18.27 -4.12 7.14
N ALA A 157 17.19 -4.89 7.35
CA ALA A 157 16.42 -5.51 6.28
C ALA A 157 15.97 -4.47 5.23
N PRO A 158 16.03 -4.81 3.93
CA PRO A 158 15.60 -3.91 2.88
C PRO A 158 14.09 -3.63 2.98
N SER A 159 13.67 -2.42 2.61
CA SER A 159 12.24 -2.12 2.44
C SER A 159 11.80 -2.59 1.06
N LEU A 160 11.35 -3.83 0.96
CA LEU A 160 11.04 -4.44 -0.33
C LEU A 160 9.67 -4.00 -0.85
N ILE A 161 9.64 -3.57 -2.11
CA ILE A 161 8.41 -3.28 -2.85
C ILE A 161 8.16 -4.42 -3.84
N LEU A 162 7.05 -5.15 -3.64
CA LEU A 162 6.51 -6.09 -4.60
C LEU A 162 5.71 -5.32 -5.66
N SER A 163 6.06 -5.51 -6.92
CA SER A 163 5.26 -5.05 -8.07
C SER A 163 4.70 -6.24 -8.84
N VAL A 164 3.41 -6.19 -9.16
CA VAL A 164 2.69 -7.24 -9.90
C VAL A 164 2.07 -6.65 -11.17
N THR A 165 2.19 -7.35 -12.29
CA THR A 165 1.65 -6.94 -13.59
C THR A 165 0.47 -7.81 -14.03
N GLU A 166 -0.34 -7.29 -14.95
CA GLU A 166 -1.60 -7.91 -15.39
C GLU A 166 -1.43 -9.30 -16.01
N ASN A 167 -0.28 -9.60 -16.63
CA ASN A 167 -0.03 -10.93 -17.21
C ASN A 167 0.62 -11.92 -16.21
N GLY A 168 0.50 -11.66 -14.90
CA GLY A 168 0.93 -12.59 -13.86
C GLY A 168 2.44 -12.62 -13.64
N TYR A 169 3.14 -11.51 -13.94
CA TYR A 169 4.56 -11.34 -13.61
C TYR A 169 4.73 -10.43 -12.40
N GLY A 170 5.85 -10.56 -11.71
CA GLY A 170 6.20 -9.65 -10.64
C GLY A 170 7.62 -9.81 -10.15
N LYS A 171 8.01 -8.90 -9.27
CA LYS A 171 9.32 -8.85 -8.63
C LYS A 171 9.29 -8.05 -7.36
N ARG A 172 10.22 -8.33 -6.46
CA ARG A 172 10.55 -7.49 -5.32
C ARG A 172 11.75 -6.63 -5.67
N THR A 173 11.75 -5.38 -5.24
CA THR A 173 12.89 -4.47 -5.40
C THR A 173 13.01 -3.64 -4.13
N ASP A 174 14.23 -3.47 -3.61
CA ASP A 174 14.47 -2.56 -2.50
C ASP A 174 14.04 -1.13 -2.87
N ALA A 175 13.25 -0.49 -2.00
CA ALA A 175 12.85 0.90 -2.12
C ALA A 175 14.05 1.86 -2.24
N GLU A 176 15.23 1.48 -1.72
CA GLU A 176 16.45 2.26 -1.86
C GLU A 176 17.03 2.28 -3.28
N GLU A 177 16.67 1.34 -4.15
CA GLU A 177 17.05 1.44 -5.57
C GLU A 177 16.38 2.62 -6.27
N TYR A 178 15.27 3.11 -5.72
CA TYR A 178 14.55 4.28 -6.21
C TYR A 178 15.15 5.52 -5.55
N ARG A 179 15.80 6.34 -6.38
CA ARG A 179 16.33 7.62 -5.92
C ARG A 179 15.21 8.47 -5.30
N LEU A 180 15.52 9.11 -4.18
CA LEU A 180 14.67 10.14 -3.60
C LEU A 180 14.65 11.35 -4.56
N ILE A 181 13.46 11.85 -4.86
CA ILE A 181 13.26 13.08 -5.63
C ILE A 181 12.12 13.89 -5.01
N SER A 182 11.99 15.15 -5.37
CA SER A 182 10.86 15.98 -4.90
C SER A 182 9.52 15.46 -5.42
N ARG A 183 8.47 15.60 -4.60
CA ARG A 183 7.10 15.25 -5.01
C ARG A 183 6.67 16.00 -6.28
N GLY A 184 5.76 15.37 -7.03
CA GLY A 184 5.23 15.91 -8.28
C GLY A 184 6.14 15.72 -9.49
N GLY A 185 7.29 15.05 -9.32
CA GLY A 185 8.12 14.57 -10.43
C GLY A 185 7.47 13.41 -11.20
N LYS A 186 8.06 13.06 -12.34
CA LYS A 186 7.66 11.91 -13.17
C LYS A 186 8.04 10.55 -12.57
N GLY A 187 8.95 10.55 -11.61
CA GLY A 187 9.51 9.32 -11.05
C GLY A 187 10.57 8.69 -11.95
N VAL A 188 10.83 7.40 -11.71
CA VAL A 188 11.76 6.53 -12.44
C VAL A 188 11.06 5.22 -12.79
N ILE A 189 11.64 4.42 -13.68
CA ILE A 189 11.12 3.09 -14.02
C ILE A 189 11.05 2.23 -12.74
N ASN A 190 9.87 1.64 -12.52
CA ASN A 190 9.59 0.62 -11.50
C ASN A 190 9.59 -0.78 -12.11
N VAL A 191 8.88 -0.96 -13.22
CA VAL A 191 8.82 -2.22 -13.98
C VAL A 191 8.80 -1.88 -15.46
N LYS A 192 9.56 -2.62 -16.27
CA LYS A 192 9.43 -2.51 -17.73
C LYS A 192 8.11 -3.14 -18.18
N THR A 193 7.12 -2.32 -18.48
CA THR A 193 5.86 -2.79 -19.08
C THR A 193 6.10 -3.15 -20.55
N THR A 194 6.19 -4.45 -20.83
CA THR A 194 6.31 -5.01 -22.18
C THR A 194 5.05 -5.78 -22.51
N GLU A 195 4.85 -6.18 -23.78
CA GLU A 195 3.70 -7.05 -24.15
C GLU A 195 3.65 -8.33 -23.32
N ARG A 196 4.82 -8.89 -22.96
CA ARG A 196 4.93 -10.07 -22.08
C ARG A 196 4.36 -9.80 -20.70
N ASN A 197 4.77 -8.71 -20.06
CA ASN A 197 4.40 -8.38 -18.68
C ASN A 197 3.00 -7.80 -18.58
N GLY A 198 2.62 -7.00 -19.57
CA GLY A 198 1.53 -6.04 -19.45
C GLY A 198 1.86 -4.91 -18.49
N LYS A 199 0.82 -4.18 -18.10
CA LYS A 199 0.85 -3.04 -17.19
C LYS A 199 0.88 -3.46 -15.73
N VAL A 200 1.30 -2.56 -14.85
CA VAL A 200 1.34 -2.80 -13.39
C VAL A 200 -0.08 -2.73 -12.85
N VAL A 201 -0.47 -3.71 -12.04
CA VAL A 201 -1.80 -3.80 -11.42
C VAL A 201 -1.76 -3.43 -9.94
N ALA A 202 -0.66 -3.77 -9.24
CA ALA A 202 -0.53 -3.50 -7.83
C ALA A 202 0.93 -3.33 -7.42
N ILE A 203 1.14 -2.49 -6.41
CA ILE A 203 2.38 -2.46 -5.63
C ILE A 203 2.04 -2.58 -4.15
N MET A 204 2.90 -3.29 -3.41
CA MET A 204 2.79 -3.45 -1.96
C MET A 204 4.19 -3.47 -1.35
N GLN A 205 4.35 -2.90 -0.16
CA GLN A 205 5.52 -3.20 0.67
C GLN A 205 5.34 -4.60 1.24
N VAL A 206 6.41 -5.39 1.24
CA VAL A 206 6.42 -6.78 1.70
C VAL A 206 7.58 -7.04 2.64
N GLU A 207 7.36 -7.98 3.54
CA GLU A 207 8.37 -8.56 4.43
C GLU A 207 8.74 -9.97 3.93
N GLU A 208 9.89 -10.49 4.32
CA GLU A 208 10.38 -11.80 3.84
C GLU A 208 9.48 -12.97 4.25
N ASP A 209 8.87 -12.89 5.42
CA ASP A 209 7.99 -13.89 6.03
C ASP A 209 6.50 -13.65 5.72
N SER A 210 6.18 -12.55 5.05
CA SER A 210 4.83 -12.31 4.52
C SER A 210 4.56 -13.10 3.24
N GLU A 211 3.29 -13.22 2.87
CA GLU A 211 2.87 -13.88 1.64
C GLU A 211 2.11 -12.91 0.73
N CYS A 212 2.01 -13.26 -0.56
CA CYS A 212 1.17 -12.56 -1.51
C CYS A 212 0.09 -13.51 -2.04
N MET A 213 -1.15 -13.03 -2.07
CA MET A 213 -2.25 -13.68 -2.75
C MET A 213 -2.57 -12.94 -4.04
N LEU A 214 -2.60 -13.66 -5.16
CA LEU A 214 -2.97 -13.16 -6.48
C LEU A 214 -4.30 -13.78 -6.91
N ILE A 215 -5.17 -12.95 -7.49
CA ILE A 215 -6.48 -13.34 -7.98
C ILE A 215 -6.60 -12.90 -9.44
N SER A 216 -6.91 -13.83 -10.33
CA SER A 216 -7.19 -13.54 -11.74
C SER A 216 -8.66 -13.17 -11.97
N GLN A 217 -8.94 -12.50 -13.08
CA GLN A 217 -10.31 -12.14 -13.46
C GLN A 217 -11.20 -13.37 -13.72
N TYR A 218 -10.62 -14.49 -14.12
CA TYR A 218 -11.34 -15.77 -14.28
C TYR A 218 -11.35 -16.62 -13.01
N GLY A 219 -10.91 -16.08 -11.87
CA GLY A 219 -11.06 -16.70 -10.57
C GLY A 219 -9.94 -17.67 -10.18
N LYS A 220 -8.79 -17.67 -10.88
CA LYS A 220 -7.60 -18.38 -10.40
C LYS A 220 -7.04 -17.65 -9.19
N ILE A 221 -6.81 -18.37 -8.10
CA ILE A 221 -6.24 -17.84 -6.87
C ILE A 221 -4.95 -18.59 -6.57
N ILE A 222 -3.87 -17.87 -6.27
CA ILE A 222 -2.61 -18.45 -5.80
C ILE A 222 -2.08 -17.66 -4.61
N ARG A 223 -1.51 -18.37 -3.64
CA ARG A 223 -0.80 -17.82 -2.48
C ARG A 223 0.67 -18.20 -2.61
N LEU A 224 1.57 -17.24 -2.46
CA LEU A 224 3.00 -17.40 -2.64
C LEU A 224 3.76 -16.74 -1.48
N PRO A 225 4.76 -17.41 -0.89
CA PRO A 225 5.69 -16.76 0.02
C PRO A 225 6.46 -15.65 -0.70
N ASN A 226 6.52 -14.46 -0.10
CA ASN A 226 7.21 -13.33 -0.72
C ASN A 226 8.70 -13.63 -0.89
N SER A 227 9.32 -14.33 0.05
CA SER A 227 10.71 -14.83 -0.05
C SER A 227 11.02 -15.64 -1.32
N GLN A 228 10.03 -16.30 -1.93
CA GLN A 228 10.21 -17.05 -3.18
C GLN A 228 10.10 -16.17 -4.43
N ILE A 229 9.53 -14.97 -4.30
CA ILE A 229 9.44 -14.01 -5.40
C ILE A 229 10.81 -13.38 -5.62
N ARG A 230 11.29 -13.39 -6.86
CA ARG A 230 12.62 -12.88 -7.19
C ARG A 230 12.80 -11.43 -6.77
N GLU A 231 13.83 -11.18 -5.97
CA GLU A 231 14.39 -9.85 -5.77
C GLU A 231 15.29 -9.49 -6.94
N THR A 232 15.03 -8.34 -7.56
CA THR A 232 15.85 -7.85 -8.67
C THR A 232 15.63 -6.36 -8.88
N GLY A 233 16.54 -5.75 -9.62
CA GLY A 233 16.53 -4.31 -9.77
C GLY A 233 15.35 -3.76 -10.57
N ARG A 234 15.15 -2.45 -10.46
CA ARG A 234 14.00 -1.72 -11.02
C ARG A 234 13.76 -1.98 -12.51
N ASN A 235 14.81 -1.95 -13.33
CA ASN A 235 14.70 -2.05 -14.79
C ASN A 235 14.46 -3.49 -15.30
N ALA A 236 14.31 -4.48 -14.41
CA ALA A 236 14.03 -5.85 -14.79
C ALA A 236 12.53 -6.08 -15.09
N GLN A 237 12.24 -7.15 -15.83
CA GLN A 237 10.87 -7.61 -16.09
C GLN A 237 10.27 -8.44 -14.95
N GLY A 238 11.08 -8.95 -14.03
CA GLY A 238 10.63 -9.88 -13.00
C GLY A 238 10.41 -11.30 -13.51
N VAL A 239 9.71 -12.10 -12.70
CA VAL A 239 9.45 -13.53 -12.93
C VAL A 239 7.94 -13.80 -12.98
N ARG A 240 7.55 -14.94 -13.54
CA ARG A 240 6.14 -15.35 -13.56
C ARG A 240 5.72 -15.79 -12.15
N LEU A 241 4.62 -15.23 -11.66
CA LEU A 241 3.99 -15.56 -10.39
C LEU A 241 2.75 -16.44 -10.59
N LEU A 242 2.00 -16.21 -11.67
CA LEU A 242 0.77 -16.94 -11.98
C LEU A 242 0.71 -17.30 -13.46
N HIS A 243 0.38 -18.55 -13.76
CA HIS A 243 0.05 -18.99 -15.12
C HIS A 243 -1.41 -18.65 -15.44
N LEU A 244 -1.58 -17.72 -16.36
CA LEU A 244 -2.89 -17.26 -16.85
C LEU A 244 -3.25 -17.95 -18.16
N ASP A 245 -4.54 -18.22 -18.35
CA ASP A 245 -5.07 -18.71 -19.62
C ASP A 245 -5.14 -17.57 -20.65
N PRO A 246 -5.22 -17.86 -21.95
CA PRO A 246 -5.43 -16.84 -22.97
C PRO A 246 -6.66 -15.96 -22.65
N GLY A 247 -6.43 -14.65 -22.57
CA GLY A 247 -7.47 -13.68 -22.23
C GLY A 247 -7.68 -13.46 -20.72
N ASP A 248 -7.08 -14.25 -19.83
CA ASP A 248 -7.10 -14.02 -18.38
C ASP A 248 -6.04 -12.97 -17.97
N ARG A 249 -6.26 -12.29 -16.85
CA ARG A 249 -5.40 -11.22 -16.29
C ARG A 249 -5.47 -11.23 -14.77
N VAL A 250 -4.41 -10.79 -14.11
CA VAL A 250 -4.43 -10.50 -12.68
C VAL A 250 -5.41 -9.35 -12.41
N ALA A 251 -6.42 -9.61 -11.60
CA ALA A 251 -7.41 -8.62 -11.18
C ALA A 251 -7.05 -7.99 -9.83
N ALA A 252 -6.45 -8.75 -8.92
CA ALA A 252 -6.03 -8.26 -7.61
C ALA A 252 -4.76 -8.95 -7.10
N ALA A 253 -4.01 -8.23 -6.29
CA ALA A 253 -2.90 -8.74 -5.51
C ALA A 253 -2.96 -8.13 -4.10
N VAL A 254 -2.75 -8.94 -3.07
CA VAL A 254 -2.78 -8.49 -1.68
C VAL A 254 -1.68 -9.18 -0.88
N VAL A 255 -1.16 -8.49 0.13
CA VAL A 255 -0.21 -9.07 1.10
C VAL A 255 -0.99 -9.70 2.23
N ILE A 256 -0.59 -10.91 2.60
CA ILE A 256 -1.02 -11.58 3.83
C ILE A 256 0.13 -11.40 4.81
N PRO A 257 -0.08 -10.68 5.93
CA PRO A 257 0.95 -10.52 6.94
C PRO A 257 1.31 -11.87 7.57
N PRO A 258 2.52 -12.03 8.13
CA PRO A 258 2.86 -13.22 8.89
C PRO A 258 1.89 -13.41 10.06
N GLU A 259 1.64 -14.66 10.44
CA GLU A 259 0.86 -14.95 11.65
C GLU A 259 1.62 -14.42 12.88
N GLU A 260 0.93 -13.65 13.72
CA GLU A 260 1.50 -13.22 15.00
C GLU A 260 1.82 -14.48 15.82
N LYS A 261 3.10 -14.68 16.17
CA LYS A 261 3.48 -15.72 17.12
C LYS A 261 2.88 -15.36 18.47
N ASN A 262 1.81 -16.05 18.86
CA ASN A 262 1.28 -15.95 20.22
C ASN A 262 2.36 -16.46 21.20
N GLU A 263 3.00 -15.56 21.94
CA GLU A 263 3.95 -15.90 23.01
C GLU A 263 3.32 -16.74 24.15
N ASN A 264 2.00 -16.94 24.13
CA ASN A 264 1.26 -17.71 25.13
C ASN A 264 1.04 -19.19 24.80
N ASP A 265 1.52 -19.71 23.66
CA ASP A 265 1.33 -21.13 23.29
C ASP A 265 2.30 -22.09 24.02
N GLY A 266 3.10 -21.57 24.97
CA GLY A 266 4.09 -22.33 25.75
C GLY A 266 3.73 -22.61 27.22
N LEU A 267 2.54 -22.23 27.71
CA LEU A 267 2.15 -22.38 29.12
C LEU A 267 1.12 -23.48 29.40
N LEU A 268 0.93 -24.41 28.47
CA LEU A 268 0.17 -25.64 28.70
C LEU A 268 1.07 -26.86 28.41
N GLN A 269 1.93 -27.18 29.37
CA GLN A 269 2.41 -28.54 29.62
C GLN A 269 2.26 -28.88 31.11
#